data_AF-A0A819E170-F1
#
_entry.id   AF-A0A819E170-F1
#
_cell.length_a   1.000
_cell.length_b   1.000
_cell.length_c   1.000
_cell.angle_alpha   90.00
_cell.angle_beta   90.00
_cell.angle_gamma   90.00
#
_symmetry.space_group_name_H-M   'P 1'
#
loop_
_entity.id
_entity.type
_entity.pdbx_description
1 polymer ?
#
loop_
_entity_poly.entity_id
_entity_poly.type
_entity_poly.pdbx_seq_one_letter_code
_entity_poly.pdbx_strand_id
1 'polypeptide(L)' 'MLTKRTAGLPLICLVCGDIARGINFGVMTCMSCKVFFRRHVVKTD' A
#
# COMPACT_ATOMS: atom_id res chain seq x y z
N MET A 1 -11.83 6.61 12.57
CA MET A 1 -10.77 6.68 11.55
C MET A 1 -11.41 6.92 10.18
N LEU A 2 -11.09 8.05 9.56
CA LEU A 2 -11.79 8.58 8.38
C LEU A 2 -11.47 7.75 7.12
N THR A 3 -12.44 6.98 6.63
CA THR A 3 -12.47 6.57 5.21
C THR A 3 -13.80 6.99 4.60
N LYS A 4 -14.07 8.30 4.63
CA LYS A 4 -14.97 8.88 3.62
C LYS A 4 -14.31 8.61 2.27
N ARG A 5 -14.84 7.64 1.51
CA ARG A 5 -14.48 7.42 0.11
C ARG A 5 -14.84 8.70 -0.64
N THR A 6 -13.87 9.59 -0.82
CA THR A 6 -13.94 10.63 -1.83
C THR A 6 -14.08 9.91 -3.16
N ALA A 7 -15.26 10.03 -3.77
CA ALA A 7 -15.50 9.56 -5.12
C ALA A 7 -14.49 10.24 -6.06
N GLY A 8 -13.76 9.45 -6.85
CA GLY A 8 -13.29 9.90 -8.17
C GLY A 8 -11.86 9.60 -8.61
N LEU A 9 -10.87 9.39 -7.73
CA LEU A 9 -9.48 9.18 -8.16
C LEU A 9 -8.84 7.94 -7.52
N PRO A 10 -8.04 7.16 -8.29
CA PRO A 10 -7.33 6.02 -7.74
C PRO A 10 -6.28 6.47 -6.73
N LEU A 11 -6.19 5.75 -5.62
CA LEU A 11 -5.08 5.90 -4.67
C LEU A 11 -3.79 5.40 -5.33
N ILE A 12 -2.67 6.08 -5.07
CA ILE A 12 -1.38 5.80 -5.72
C ILE A 12 -0.40 5.19 -4.72
N CYS A 13 0.33 4.16 -5.13
CA CYS A 13 1.38 3.52 -4.36
C CYS A 13 2.57 4.47 -4.24
N LEU A 14 2.92 4.85 -3.00
CA LEU A 14 4.03 5.78 -2.74
C LEU A 14 5.42 5.14 -2.94
N VAL A 15 5.48 3.85 -3.30
CA VAL A 15 6.73 3.14 -3.58
C VAL A 15 7.02 3.06 -5.08
N CYS A 16 6.02 2.70 -5.90
CA CYS A 16 6.23 2.43 -7.33
C CYS A 16 5.29 3.19 -8.28
N GLY A 17 4.28 3.91 -7.77
CA GLY A 17 3.33 4.66 -8.60
C GLY A 17 2.13 3.87 -9.14
N ASP A 18 2.05 2.56 -8.94
CA ASP A 18 0.87 1.74 -9.33
C ASP A 18 -0.35 2.05 -8.43
N ILE A 19 -1.53 1.54 -8.81
CA ILE A 19 -2.77 1.71 -8.03
C ILE A 19 -2.62 1.07 -6.65
N ALA A 20 -2.66 1.91 -5.62
CA ALA A 20 -2.67 1.46 -4.24
C ALA A 20 -3.98 0.75 -3.90
N ARG A 21 -3.87 -0.31 -3.12
CA ARG A 21 -5.01 -1.07 -2.60
C ARG A 21 -5.31 -0.75 -1.14
N GLY A 22 -4.43 0.01 -0.48
CA GLY A 22 -4.62 0.47 0.88
C GLY A 22 -3.29 0.83 1.55
N ILE A 23 -3.37 1.02 2.86
CA ILE A 23 -2.20 1.27 3.72
C ILE A 23 -1.64 -0.09 4.15
N ASN A 24 -0.37 -0.37 3.83
CA ASN A 24 0.36 -1.54 4.30
C ASN A 24 1.65 -1.07 4.96
N PHE A 25 1.96 -1.61 6.15
CA PHE A 25 3.15 -1.22 6.92
C PHE A 25 3.26 0.30 7.13
N GLY A 26 2.13 0.98 7.34
CA GLY A 26 2.05 2.42 7.61
C GLY A 26 2.07 3.32 6.37
N VAL A 27 2.26 2.78 5.16
CA VAL A 27 2.36 3.56 3.92
C VAL A 27 1.30 3.12 2.90
N MET A 28 0.80 4.02 2.07
CA MET A 28 -0.13 3.70 0.97
C MET A 28 0.60 2.93 -0.15
N THR A 29 0.24 1.66 -0.38
CA THR A 29 0.94 0.78 -1.34
C THR A 29 0.03 -0.09 -2.21
N CYS A 30 0.55 -0.56 -3.34
CA CYS A 30 -0.05 -1.64 -4.14
C CYS A 30 0.20 -3.03 -3.51
N MET A 31 -0.40 -4.09 -4.07
CA MET A 31 -0.23 -5.47 -3.58
C MET A 31 1.20 -5.99 -3.79
N SER A 32 1.84 -5.67 -4.92
CA SER A 32 3.18 -6.17 -5.23
C SER A 32 4.22 -5.64 -4.24
N CYS A 33 4.19 -4.33 -3.93
CA CYS A 33 5.08 -3.74 -2.92
C CYS A 33 4.81 -4.31 -1.51
N LYS A 34 3.55 -4.58 -1.15
CA LYS A 34 3.21 -5.26 0.11
C LYS A 34 3.88 -6.63 0.21
N VAL A 35 3.73 -7.47 -0.82
CA VAL A 35 4.28 -8.83 -0.84
C VAL A 35 5.81 -8.80 -0.84
N PHE A 36 6.41 -7.91 -1.64
CA PHE A 36 7.86 -7.70 -1.67
C PHE A 36 8.40 -7.35 -0.28
N PHE A 37 7.82 -6.35 0.37
CA PHE A 37 8.26 -5.91 1.70
C PHE A 37 8.16 -7.04 2.74
N ARG A 38 7.08 -7.83 2.70
CA ARG A 38 6.89 -8.95 3.61
C ARG A 38 7.86 -10.12 3.39
N ARG A 39 8.34 -10.32 2.16
CA ARG A 39 9.27 -11.41 1.81
C ARG A 39 10.73 -11.06 2.05
N HIS A 40 11.10 -9.79 1.90
CA HIS A 40 12.50 -9.38 1.86
C HIS A 40 12.93 -8.43 2.97
N VAL A 41 11.99 -7.75 3.64
CA VAL A 41 12.32 -6.73 4.65
C VAL A 41 11.83 -7.12 6.03
N VAL A 42 10.57 -7.56 6.15
CA VAL A 42 10.04 -8.08 7.41
C VAL A 42 10.67 -9.45 7.67
N LYS A 43 11.63 -9.53 8.60
CA LYS A 43 12.10 -10.81 9.14
C LYS A 43 11.02 -11.34 10.10
N THR A 44 10.45 -12.48 9.79
CA THR A 44 9.81 -13.33 10.80
C THR A 44 10.91 -14.12 11.48
N ASP A 45 11.37 -13.64 12.64
CA ASP A 45 11.93 -14.53 13.67
C ASP A 45 10.78 -15.35 14.28
#